data_AF-X1NKD9-F1
#
_entry.id   AF-X1NKD9-F1
#
_cell.length_a   1.000
_cell.length_b   1.000
_cell.length_c   1.000
_cell.angle_alpha   90.00
_cell.angle_beta   90.00
_cell.angle_gamma   90.00
#
_symmetry.space_group_name_H-M   'P 1'
#
loop_
_entity.id
_entity.type
_entity.pdbx_description
1 polymer ?
#
loop_
_entity_poly.entity_id
_entity_poly.type
_entity_poly.pdbx_seq_one_letter_code
_entity_poly.pdbx_strand_id
1 'polypeptide(L)' 'MLKAKPLDGYHPEEGRYVRGNDYSPVVVCVILDTFDFAIPEELNELVMVGEDSGAALSNKRREDG' A
#
# COMPACT_ATOMS: atom_id res chain seq x y z
N MET A 1 -17.55 8.44 12.74
CA MET A 1 -16.13 8.85 12.63
C MET A 1 -16.05 9.99 11.62
N LEU A 2 -15.45 11.13 11.95
CA LEU A 2 -15.35 12.25 11.01
C LEU A 2 -14.31 11.92 9.93
N LYS A 3 -14.67 12.04 8.66
CA LYS A 3 -13.76 11.79 7.53
C LYS A 3 -13.41 13.12 6.88
N ALA A 4 -12.12 13.43 6.77
CA ALA A 4 -11.64 14.59 6.03
C ALA A 4 -11.52 14.23 4.54
N LYS A 5 -11.89 15.16 3.65
CA LYS A 5 -11.69 14.98 2.21
C LYS A 5 -10.17 14.94 1.91
N PRO A 6 -9.66 13.94 1.18
CA PRO A 6 -8.29 13.95 0.67
C PRO A 6 -8.01 15.19 -0.19
N LEU A 7 -6.75 15.63 -0.22
CA LEU A 7 -6.34 16.74 -1.08
C LEU A 7 -6.61 16.40 -2.55
N ASP A 8 -6.97 17.41 -3.34
CA ASP A 8 -7.11 17.22 -4.79
C ASP A 8 -5.75 16.80 -5.37
N GLY A 9 -5.73 15.69 -6.10
CA GLY A 9 -4.49 15.09 -6.63
C GLY A 9 -3.78 14.10 -5.70
N TYR A 10 -4.36 13.76 -4.54
CA TYR A 10 -3.88 12.66 -3.69
C TYR A 10 -4.10 11.29 -4.36
N HIS A 11 -3.18 10.33 -4.30
CA HIS A 11 -1.77 10.43 -3.86
C HIS A 11 -0.90 10.91 -5.04
N PRO A 12 -0.05 11.94 -4.86
CA PRO A 12 0.68 12.56 -5.97
C PRO A 12 1.98 11.83 -6.36
N GLU A 13 2.60 11.08 -5.44
CA GLU A 13 3.87 10.41 -5.70
C GLU A 13 3.69 9.19 -6.60
N GLU A 14 4.51 9.08 -7.65
CA GLU A 14 4.62 7.83 -8.40
C GLU A 14 5.31 6.76 -7.53
N GLY A 15 4.78 5.54 -7.54
CA GLY A 15 5.33 4.47 -6.73
C GLY A 15 4.62 3.14 -6.92
N ARG A 16 5.19 2.10 -6.30
CA ARG A 16 4.66 0.74 -6.37
C ARG A 16 3.66 0.50 -5.24
N TYR A 17 2.47 1.08 -5.33
CA TYR A 17 1.37 0.86 -4.40
C TYR A 17 0.06 0.59 -5.14
N VAL A 18 -0.87 -0.07 -4.47
CA VAL A 18 -2.26 -0.18 -4.88
C VAL A 18 -3.07 0.81 -4.06
N ARG A 19 -3.91 1.60 -4.73
CA ARG A 19 -4.80 2.57 -4.09
C ARG A 19 -6.19 1.97 -3.92
N GLY A 20 -6.67 1.94 -2.67
CA GLY A 20 -7.99 1.49 -2.31
C GLY A 20 -8.87 2.65 -1.87
N ASN A 21 -9.40 2.57 -0.65
CA ASN A 21 -10.33 3.57 -0.11
C ASN A 21 -9.58 4.72 0.59
N ASP A 22 -9.44 5.88 -0.06
CA ASP A 22 -8.74 7.04 0.53
C ASP A 22 -9.29 7.53 1.88
N TYR A 23 -10.55 7.19 2.21
CA TYR A 23 -11.14 7.52 3.50
C TYR A 23 -10.86 6.46 4.56
N SER A 24 -10.22 5.35 4.22
CA SER A 24 -9.80 4.33 5.18
C SER A 24 -8.77 4.91 6.15
N PRO A 25 -8.87 4.60 7.45
CA PRO A 25 -7.86 5.00 8.42
C PRO A 25 -6.63 4.08 8.41
N VAL A 26 -6.57 3.08 7.51
CA VAL A 26 -5.55 2.03 7.48
C VAL A 26 -4.74 2.09 6.19
N VAL A 27 -3.43 1.90 6.30
CA VAL A 27 -2.49 1.68 5.19
C VAL A 27 -1.69 0.42 5.50
N VAL A 28 -1.43 -0.41 4.50
CA VAL A 28 -0.60 -1.62 4.60
C VAL A 28 0.73 -1.38 3.91
N CYS A 29 1.84 -1.52 4.64
CA CYS A 29 3.19 -1.41 4.11
C CYS A 29 4.00 -2.66 4.47
N VAL A 30 4.43 -3.41 3.47
CA VAL A 30 5.28 -4.59 3.63
C VAL A 30 6.72 -4.20 3.33
N ILE A 31 7.54 -4.07 4.38
CA ILE A 31 8.95 -3.69 4.26
C ILE A 31 9.80 -4.96 4.23
N LEU A 32 10.62 -5.11 3.19
CA LEU A 32 11.43 -6.32 2.97
C LEU A 32 12.88 -5.95 2.71
N ASP A 33 13.79 -6.65 3.40
CA ASP A 33 15.22 -6.68 3.09
C ASP A 33 15.51 -7.86 2.15
N THR A 34 14.96 -7.79 0.94
CA THR A 34 15.23 -8.78 -0.10
C THR A 34 15.09 -8.15 -1.49
N PHE A 35 15.63 -8.82 -2.49
CA PHE A 35 15.44 -8.42 -3.88
C PHE A 35 14.02 -8.74 -4.34
N ASP A 36 13.49 -7.91 -5.24
CA ASP A 36 12.15 -8.06 -5.82
C ASP A 36 11.85 -9.45 -6.37
N PHE A 37 12.83 -10.09 -7.01
CA PHE A 37 12.70 -11.43 -7.60
C PHE A 37 12.68 -12.56 -6.56
N ALA A 38 13.10 -12.26 -5.34
CA ALA A 38 13.17 -13.20 -4.23
C ALA A 38 12.00 -12.99 -3.24
N ILE A 39 11.07 -12.08 -3.52
CA ILE A 39 9.86 -11.88 -2.73
C ILE A 39 8.93 -13.08 -2.97
N PRO A 40 8.57 -13.86 -1.93
CA PRO A 40 7.57 -14.92 -2.06
C PRO A 40 6.23 -14.41 -2.59
N GLU A 41 5.53 -15.22 -3.38
CA GLU A 41 4.29 -14.82 -4.04
C GLU A 41 3.20 -14.47 -3.01
N GLU A 42 3.16 -15.18 -1.88
CA GLU A 42 2.23 -14.98 -0.78
C GLU A 42 2.34 -13.56 -0.17
N LEU A 43 3.53 -12.94 -0.24
CA LEU A 43 3.71 -11.55 0.20
C LEU A 43 3.15 -10.54 -0.81
N ASN A 44 3.03 -10.91 -2.09
CA ASN A 44 2.28 -10.09 -3.06
C ASN A 44 0.78 -10.19 -2.79
N GLU A 45 0.28 -11.37 -2.42
CA GLU A 45 -1.12 -11.55 -2.04
C GLU A 45 -1.49 -10.71 -0.83
N LEU A 46 -0.59 -10.54 0.14
CA LEU A 46 -0.82 -9.69 1.30
C LEU A 46 -1.12 -8.22 0.92
N VAL A 47 -0.46 -7.70 -0.13
CA VAL A 47 -0.72 -6.35 -0.66
C VAL A 47 -2.13 -6.28 -1.25
N MET A 48 -2.55 -7.30 -2.00
CA MET A 48 -3.88 -7.36 -2.61
C MET A 48 -4.98 -7.50 -1.54
N VAL A 49 -4.81 -8.42 -0.59
CA VAL A 49 -5.74 -8.60 0.54
C VAL A 49 -5.90 -7.33 1.36
N GLY A 50 -4.82 -6.57 1.57
CA GLY A 50 -4.88 -5.28 2.27
C GLY A 50 -5.81 -4.29 1.57
N GLU A 51 -5.74 -4.22 0.23
CA GLU A 51 -6.63 -3.36 -0.55
C GLU A 51 -8.07 -3.88 -0.57
N ASP A 52 -8.28 -5.17 -0.83
CA ASP A 52 -9.61 -5.82 -0.80
C ASP A 52 -10.30 -5.69 0.57
N SER A 53 -9.51 -5.65 1.65
CA SER A 53 -10.00 -5.44 3.03
C SER A 53 -10.32 -3.97 3.33
N GLY A 54 -10.09 -3.06 2.38
CA GLY A 54 -10.44 -1.65 2.45
C GLY A 54 -9.35 -0.73 2.99
N ALA A 55 -8.06 -1.08 2.87
CA ALA A 55 -6.99 -0.13 3.12
C ALA A 55 -7.03 1.05 2.14
N ALA A 56 -6.51 2.20 2.55
CA ALA A 56 -6.35 3.36 1.68
C ALA A 56 -5.26 3.12 0.64
N LEU A 57 -4.17 2.50 1.08
CA LEU A 57 -3.03 2.13 0.25
C LEU A 57 -2.48 0.80 0.75
N SER A 58 -2.01 -0.02 -0.19
CA SER A 58 -1.28 -1.24 0.11
C SER A 58 -0.03 -1.29 -0.76
N ASN A 59 1.14 -1.55 -0.17
CA ASN A 59 2.37 -1.69 -0.94
C ASN A 59 3.37 -2.68 -0.36
N LYS A 60 4.33 -3.03 -1.20
CA LYS A 60 5.59 -3.63 -0.80
C LYS A 60 6.73 -2.66 -1.11
N ARG A 61 7.57 -2.39 -0.12
CA ARG A 61 8.69 -1.46 -0.22
C ARG A 61 9.98 -2.20 0.13
N ARG A 62 10.99 -2.07 -0.72
CA ARG A 62 12.35 -2.41 -0.35
C ARG A 62 12.91 -1.28 0.53
N GLU A 63 13.66 -1.64 1.57
CA GLU A 63 14.48 -0.67 2.28
C GLU A 63 15.75 -0.45 1.45
N ASP A 64 15.70 0.56 0.58
CA ASP A 64 16.89 1.01 -0.14
C ASP A 64 17.75 1.76 0.89
N GLY A 65 18.89 1.17 1.27
CA GLY A 65 19.87 1.82 2.15
C GLY A 65 20.48 3.08 1.54
#